data_AF-A0A2S6X2N2-F1
#
_entry.id   AF-A0A2S6X2N2-F1
#
_cell.length_a   1.000
_cell.length_b   1.000
_cell.length_c   1.000
_cell.angle_alpha   90.00
_cell.angle_beta   90.00
_cell.angle_gamma   90.00
#
_symmetry.space_group_name_H-M   'P 1'
#
loop_
_entity.id
_entity.type
_entity.pdbx_description
1 polymer ?
#
loop_
_entity_poly.entity_id
_entity_poly.type
_entity_poly.pdbx_seq_one_letter_code
_entity_poly.pdbx_strand_id
1 'polypeptide(L)'
;MRMRSVVTAGAAVLALTAVSGCGGDEGGGEGTAAGGGGYGQSAGSGGRLMDTETEGRPSAATMADIEAFVSARTTCTDLHMKDKDYDDEDDPEAESTGTLWGIRERAVCWDAKRNGITLMSVDDMKSFQTQARKRGPAGYLVGEDFVVTGGPTTRADLRGSGLLALVCDPETRIPSGYTKEKGLVDGCTLTDFIS
;
A
#
# COMPACT_ATOMS: atom_id res chain seq x y z
N MET A 1 16.32 42.79 -16.91
CA MET A 1 15.49 43.63 -16.02
C MET A 1 15.15 42.80 -14.78
N ARG A 2 15.42 43.33 -13.59
CA ARG A 2 15.11 42.69 -12.30
C ARG A 2 13.71 43.12 -11.89
N MET A 3 12.80 42.19 -11.64
CA MET A 3 11.53 42.48 -10.98
C MET A 3 11.37 41.52 -9.79
N ARG A 4 11.35 42.14 -8.61
CA ARG A 4 11.11 41.52 -7.31
C ARG A 4 9.61 41.62 -7.02
N SER A 5 8.98 40.51 -6.69
CA SER A 5 7.62 40.52 -6.13
C SER A 5 7.69 40.17 -4.65
N VAL A 6 7.24 41.12 -3.82
CA VAL A 6 7.09 41.00 -2.37
C VAL A 6 5.62 40.65 -2.13
N VAL A 7 5.33 39.58 -1.39
CA VAL A 7 3.97 39.28 -0.91
C VAL A 7 3.97 39.21 0.61
N THR A 8 3.07 39.98 1.17
CA THR A 8 2.91 40.39 2.56
C THR A 8 2.36 39.26 3.44
N ALA A 9 2.95 39.08 4.62
CA ALA A 9 2.46 38.21 5.67
C ALA A 9 1.20 38.78 6.33
N GLY A 10 0.15 37.97 6.46
CA GLY A 10 -1.04 38.26 7.27
C GLY A 10 -1.16 37.24 8.39
N ALA A 11 -0.96 37.68 9.63
CA ALA A 11 -1.25 36.92 10.84
C ALA A 11 -2.62 37.35 11.37
N ALA A 12 -3.48 36.38 11.73
CA ALA A 12 -4.63 36.62 12.59
C ALA A 12 -4.80 35.46 13.59
N VAL A 13 -5.04 35.87 14.83
CA VAL A 13 -4.88 35.17 16.10
C VAL A 13 -6.22 34.56 16.58
N LEU A 14 -6.12 33.35 17.16
CA LEU A 14 -6.90 32.67 18.21
C LEU A 14 -8.43 32.79 18.31
N ALA A 15 -9.08 31.62 18.48
CA ALA A 15 -10.08 31.41 19.52
C ALA A 15 -10.05 29.95 20.01
N LEU A 16 -9.68 29.76 21.28
CA LEU A 16 -9.84 28.52 22.06
C LEU A 16 -11.21 28.57 22.75
N THR A 17 -12.03 27.55 22.56
CA THR A 17 -13.18 27.29 23.45
C THR A 17 -13.06 25.87 24.01
N ALA A 18 -12.58 25.79 25.24
CA ALA A 18 -12.73 24.61 26.08
C ALA A 18 -14.05 24.74 26.85
N VAL A 19 -14.88 23.69 26.82
CA VAL A 19 -15.83 23.43 27.90
C VAL A 19 -15.75 21.95 28.25
N SER A 20 -15.27 21.71 29.47
CA SER A 20 -15.35 20.45 30.20
C SER A 20 -16.75 20.31 30.79
N GLY A 21 -17.47 19.26 30.43
CA GLY A 21 -18.72 18.85 31.07
C GLY A 21 -18.59 17.43 31.61
N CYS A 22 -18.26 17.32 32.90
CA CYS A 22 -18.31 16.10 33.70
C CYS A 22 -19.43 16.30 34.73
N GLY A 23 -20.41 15.39 34.80
CA GLY A 23 -21.53 15.52 35.73
C GLY A 23 -22.42 14.28 35.81
N GLY A 24 -22.19 13.47 36.86
CA GLY A 24 -23.19 13.12 37.88
C GLY A 24 -24.37 12.20 37.53
N ASP A 25 -24.38 11.04 38.19
CA ASP A 25 -25.39 9.97 38.20
C ASP A 25 -26.65 10.31 39.05
N GLU A 26 -27.62 9.37 39.05
CA GLU A 26 -28.81 9.19 39.92
C GLU A 26 -30.19 9.76 39.51
N GLY A 27 -31.02 8.87 38.94
CA GLY A 27 -32.24 8.37 39.60
C GLY A 27 -33.60 9.08 39.40
N GLY A 28 -34.60 8.34 38.92
CA GLY A 28 -36.03 8.63 39.15
C GLY A 28 -36.95 8.35 37.95
N GLY A 29 -37.80 7.34 38.07
CA GLY A 29 -38.69 6.84 37.00
C GLY A 29 -40.09 7.46 36.92
N GLU A 30 -40.91 6.81 36.08
CA GLU A 30 -42.33 7.04 35.72
C GLU A 30 -42.58 8.23 34.78
N GLY A 31 -43.26 8.14 33.64
CA GLY A 31 -43.96 7.07 32.94
C GLY A 31 -44.88 7.71 31.87
N THR A 32 -45.09 6.99 30.75
CA THR A 32 -46.23 7.08 29.81
C THR A 32 -46.05 7.80 28.46
N ALA A 33 -45.88 6.92 27.46
CA ALA A 33 -46.58 6.83 26.15
C ALA A 33 -46.19 7.69 24.93
N ALA A 34 -45.71 6.91 23.94
CA ALA A 34 -46.19 6.82 22.56
C ALA A 34 -45.64 7.79 21.50
N GLY A 35 -44.86 7.22 20.57
CA GLY A 35 -44.90 7.63 19.17
C GLY A 35 -43.59 7.46 18.39
N GLY A 36 -43.57 6.49 17.47
CA GLY A 36 -42.78 6.59 16.22
C GLY A 36 -41.45 5.84 16.19
N GLY A 37 -41.36 4.88 15.27
CA GLY A 37 -40.24 3.94 15.13
C GLY A 37 -38.97 4.51 14.50
N GLY A 38 -37.86 3.85 14.81
CA GLY A 38 -36.53 4.10 14.24
C GLY A 38 -35.66 2.87 14.43
N TYR A 39 -35.35 2.26 13.30
CA TYR A 39 -34.58 1.06 12.98
C TYR A 39 -33.08 1.17 13.36
N GLY A 40 -32.47 0.03 13.74
CA GLY A 40 -31.04 -0.30 13.62
C GLY A 40 -30.08 0.38 14.61
N GLN A 41 -29.67 -0.24 15.73
CA GLN A 41 -28.64 -1.29 15.87
C GLN A 41 -27.28 -0.98 15.21
N SER A 42 -26.30 -0.76 16.09
CA SER A 42 -24.86 -1.05 15.97
C SER A 42 -24.04 -0.33 14.89
N ALA A 43 -23.47 0.83 15.27
CA ALA A 43 -22.18 1.27 14.73
C ALA A 43 -21.06 0.60 15.54
N GLY A 44 -20.67 -0.60 15.12
CA GLY A 44 -19.52 -1.32 15.65
C GLY A 44 -18.89 -2.15 14.56
N SER A 45 -17.75 -1.69 14.04
CA SER A 45 -16.75 -2.46 13.28
C SER A 45 -15.54 -1.52 13.16
N GLY A 46 -14.53 -1.54 14.04
CA GLY A 46 -13.97 -2.71 14.70
C GLY A 46 -13.32 -3.56 13.61
N GLY A 47 -12.04 -3.30 13.35
CA GLY A 47 -11.29 -3.92 12.27
C GLY A 47 -11.43 -5.45 12.29
N ARG A 48 -11.74 -6.02 11.13
CA ARG A 48 -11.52 -7.45 10.88
C ARG A 48 -10.12 -7.62 10.33
N LEU A 49 -9.15 -7.55 11.24
CA LEU A 49 -7.94 -8.34 11.06
C LEU A 49 -8.31 -9.75 11.51
N MET A 50 -8.06 -10.72 10.62
CA MET A 50 -8.13 -12.17 10.85
C MET A 50 -9.53 -12.80 10.79
N ASP A 51 -9.96 -13.13 9.57
CA ASP A 51 -10.61 -14.43 9.32
C ASP A 51 -9.65 -15.26 8.48
N THR A 52 -9.22 -16.38 9.05
CA THR A 52 -8.31 -17.34 8.42
C THR A 52 -9.13 -18.21 7.46
N GLU A 53 -8.50 -18.59 6.34
CA GLU A 53 -8.96 -19.52 5.29
C GLU A 53 -9.66 -18.91 4.07
N THR A 54 -8.86 -18.34 3.17
CA THR A 54 -8.85 -18.77 1.77
C THR A 54 -7.39 -18.74 1.29
N GLU A 55 -6.95 -19.84 0.69
CA GLU A 55 -5.63 -20.06 0.09
C GLU A 55 -5.36 -19.06 -1.06
N GLY A 56 -4.94 -17.85 -0.72
CA GLY A 56 -4.74 -16.76 -1.67
C GLY A 56 -3.60 -15.84 -1.26
N ARG A 57 -2.98 -15.19 -2.24
CA ARG A 57 -1.99 -14.12 -2.00
C ARG A 57 -2.65 -12.97 -1.22
N PRO A 58 -1.90 -12.23 -0.39
CA PRO A 58 -2.46 -11.08 0.29
C PRO A 58 -2.94 -10.03 -0.71
N SER A 59 -4.09 -9.42 -0.42
CA SER A 59 -4.64 -8.27 -1.12
C SER A 59 -4.56 -7.03 -0.24
N ALA A 60 -4.38 -5.86 -0.87
CA ALA A 60 -4.39 -4.56 -0.22
C ALA A 60 -4.97 -3.52 -1.20
N ALA A 61 -6.23 -3.14 -0.97
CA ALA A 61 -7.02 -2.38 -1.93
C ALA A 61 -6.58 -0.92 -2.09
N THR A 62 -5.95 -0.32 -1.08
CA THR A 62 -5.52 1.09 -1.10
C THR A 62 -4.03 1.23 -0.79
N MET A 63 -3.43 2.36 -1.16
CA MET A 63 -2.03 2.63 -0.80
C MET A 63 -1.79 2.62 0.72
N ALA A 64 -2.78 3.05 1.51
CA ALA A 64 -2.71 2.98 2.97
C ALA A 64 -2.71 1.53 3.48
N ASP A 65 -3.49 0.63 2.86
CA ASP A 65 -3.49 -0.78 3.21
C ASP A 65 -2.16 -1.45 2.84
N ILE A 66 -1.57 -1.06 1.70
CA ILE A 66 -0.26 -1.54 1.26
C ILE A 66 0.82 -1.06 2.25
N GLU A 67 0.83 0.23 2.61
CA GLU A 67 1.74 0.78 3.62
C GLU A 67 1.60 0.05 4.95
N ALA A 68 0.36 -0.18 5.42
CA ALA A 68 0.10 -0.91 6.66
C ALA A 68 0.61 -2.36 6.60
N PHE A 69 0.39 -3.05 5.48
CA PHE A 69 0.88 -4.42 5.26
C PHE A 69 2.41 -4.49 5.35
N VAL A 70 3.10 -3.54 4.70
CA VAL A 70 4.56 -3.48 4.68
C VAL A 70 5.11 -3.05 6.04
N SER A 71 4.52 -2.02 6.66
CA SER A 71 4.95 -1.48 7.97
C SER A 71 4.80 -2.47 9.12
N ALA A 72 3.89 -3.45 9.00
CA ALA A 72 3.76 -4.53 9.97
C ALA A 72 4.96 -5.50 9.99
N ARG A 73 5.85 -5.44 8.99
CA ARG A 73 6.93 -6.42 8.77
C ARG A 73 8.30 -5.79 8.57
N THR A 74 8.35 -4.61 7.96
CA THR A 74 9.58 -3.84 7.74
C THR A 74 9.36 -2.37 8.10
N THR A 75 10.45 -1.61 8.26
CA THR A 75 10.34 -0.16 8.43
C THR A 75 9.93 0.48 7.11
N CYS A 76 8.89 1.30 7.14
CA CYS A 76 8.40 2.07 6.00
C CYS A 76 7.96 3.42 6.55
N THR A 77 8.87 4.39 6.53
CA THR A 77 8.62 5.75 7.04
C THR A 77 8.60 6.77 5.92
N ASP A 78 8.03 7.95 6.20
CA ASP A 78 7.96 9.08 5.27
C ASP A 78 7.29 8.71 3.94
N LEU A 79 6.11 8.08 3.96
CA LEU A 79 5.42 7.72 2.72
C LEU A 79 5.22 8.95 1.82
N HIS A 80 5.75 8.88 0.61
CA HIS A 80 5.61 9.89 -0.41
C HIS A 80 4.90 9.29 -1.61
N MET A 81 3.70 9.80 -1.90
CA MET A 81 3.00 9.50 -3.14
C MET A 81 3.87 9.95 -4.32
N LYS A 82 3.93 9.11 -5.34
CA LYS A 82 4.59 9.39 -6.61
C LYS A 82 3.53 9.45 -7.68
N ASP A 83 3.72 10.34 -8.64
CA ASP A 83 2.98 10.24 -9.89
C ASP A 83 3.21 8.83 -10.45
N LYS A 84 2.10 8.17 -10.81
CA LYS A 84 2.16 6.81 -11.39
C LYS A 84 3.05 6.77 -12.64
N ASP A 85 3.02 7.90 -13.34
CA ASP A 85 3.79 8.29 -14.50
C ASP A 85 4.86 9.26 -14.01
N TYR A 86 5.89 8.73 -13.34
CA TYR A 86 6.97 9.54 -12.79
C TYR A 86 7.84 10.02 -13.94
N ASP A 87 8.03 11.34 -14.09
CA ASP A 87 8.98 11.88 -15.05
C ASP A 87 10.41 11.66 -14.52
N ASP A 88 11.17 10.81 -15.21
CA ASP A 88 12.59 10.63 -15.00
C ASP A 88 13.27 11.08 -16.28
N GLU A 89 13.99 12.20 -16.21
CA GLU A 89 14.65 12.80 -17.38
C GLU A 89 15.65 11.82 -18.04
N ASP A 90 16.14 10.82 -17.28
CA ASP A 90 17.04 9.77 -17.76
C ASP A 90 16.31 8.52 -18.27
N ASP A 91 14.99 8.40 -18.06
CA ASP A 91 14.15 7.31 -18.53
C ASP A 91 12.88 7.84 -19.23
N PRO A 92 12.92 8.04 -20.56
CA PRO A 92 11.78 8.59 -21.31
C PRO A 92 10.54 7.68 -21.30
N GLU A 93 10.62 6.45 -20.79
CA GLU A 93 9.46 5.58 -20.58
C GLU A 93 8.79 5.81 -19.21
N ALA A 94 9.43 6.54 -18.30
CA ALA A 94 8.97 6.75 -16.92
C ALA A 94 7.61 7.49 -16.86
N GLU A 95 7.39 8.49 -17.71
CA GLU A 95 6.11 9.21 -17.87
C GLU A 95 4.94 8.34 -18.37
N SER A 96 5.21 7.15 -18.89
CA SER A 96 4.14 6.23 -19.32
C SER A 96 4.11 4.94 -18.51
N THR A 97 5.02 4.82 -17.54
CA THR A 97 5.25 3.59 -16.80
C THR A 97 4.02 3.21 -15.98
N GLY A 98 3.29 4.14 -15.39
CA GLY A 98 2.10 3.81 -14.60
C GLY A 98 1.05 3.11 -15.46
N THR A 99 0.66 3.77 -16.55
CA THR A 99 -0.38 3.26 -17.46
C THR A 99 0.07 1.99 -18.20
N LEU A 100 1.30 1.97 -18.73
CA LEU A 100 1.82 0.81 -19.49
C LEU A 100 2.04 -0.44 -18.63
N TRP A 101 2.26 -0.26 -17.33
CA TRP A 101 2.46 -1.35 -16.37
C TRP A 101 1.17 -1.74 -15.64
N GLY A 102 0.03 -1.08 -15.92
CA GLY A 102 -1.23 -1.35 -15.22
C GLY A 102 -1.24 -0.90 -13.76
N ILE A 103 -0.38 0.06 -13.39
CA ILE A 103 -0.27 0.60 -12.03
C ILE A 103 -1.31 1.70 -11.85
N ARG A 104 -2.13 1.56 -10.79
CA ARG A 104 -3.13 2.56 -10.40
C ARG A 104 -2.50 3.69 -9.59
N GLU A 105 -1.78 3.36 -8.53
CA GLU A 105 -1.07 4.31 -7.67
C GLU A 105 0.34 3.82 -7.35
N ARG A 106 1.25 4.76 -7.09
CA ARG A 106 2.61 4.48 -6.66
C ARG A 106 2.97 5.35 -5.47
N ALA A 107 3.71 4.77 -4.53
CA ALA A 107 4.34 5.51 -3.46
C ALA A 107 5.74 4.95 -3.19
N VAL A 108 6.55 5.74 -2.50
CA VAL A 108 7.83 5.32 -1.96
C VAL A 108 7.84 5.64 -0.47
N CYS A 109 8.30 4.70 0.34
CA CYS A 109 8.69 4.94 1.72
C CYS A 109 10.14 4.47 1.94
N TRP A 110 10.69 4.68 3.12
CA TRP A 110 12.09 4.37 3.43
C TRP A 110 12.23 3.36 4.56
N ASP A 111 13.16 2.43 4.40
CA ASP A 111 13.59 1.54 5.46
C ASP A 111 14.47 2.25 6.50
N ALA A 112 14.83 1.56 7.58
CA ALA A 112 15.67 2.10 8.65
C ALA A 112 17.07 2.57 8.17
N LYS A 113 17.53 2.09 7.01
CA LYS A 113 18.80 2.46 6.36
C LYS A 113 18.62 3.49 5.25
N ARG A 114 17.42 4.07 5.09
CA ARG A 114 17.05 5.01 4.03
C ARG A 114 17.14 4.41 2.62
N ASN A 115 16.99 3.10 2.48
CA ASN A 115 16.74 2.51 1.17
C ASN A 115 15.26 2.68 0.81
N GLY A 116 14.98 3.03 -0.44
CA GLY A 116 13.61 3.18 -0.92
C GLY A 116 12.89 1.84 -1.02
N ILE A 117 11.64 1.82 -0.59
CA ILE A 117 10.67 0.75 -0.80
C ILE A 117 9.58 1.32 -1.68
N THR A 118 9.39 0.77 -2.87
CA THR A 118 8.34 1.19 -3.79
C THR A 118 7.10 0.34 -3.59
N LEU A 119 5.97 1.00 -3.37
CA LEU A 119 4.64 0.42 -3.22
C LEU A 119 3.82 0.75 -4.46
N MET A 120 3.14 -0.24 -5.03
CA MET A 120 2.35 -0.08 -6.25
C MET A 120 1.01 -0.80 -6.09
N SER A 121 -0.10 -0.09 -6.20
CA SER A 121 -1.41 -0.72 -6.45
C SER A 121 -1.54 -0.99 -7.95
N VAL A 122 -2.08 -2.15 -8.33
CA VAL A 122 -2.05 -2.65 -9.71
C VAL A 122 -3.45 -3.10 -10.14
N ASP A 123 -4.01 -2.46 -11.17
CA ASP A 123 -5.31 -2.84 -11.75
C ASP A 123 -5.16 -3.93 -12.82
N ASP A 124 -4.01 -3.99 -13.51
CA ASP A 124 -3.71 -4.98 -14.55
C ASP A 124 -2.37 -5.68 -14.28
N MET A 125 -2.45 -6.76 -13.50
CA MET A 125 -1.29 -7.56 -13.13
C MET A 125 -0.62 -8.25 -14.33
N LYS A 126 -1.37 -8.50 -15.42
CA LYS A 126 -0.79 -9.10 -16.62
C LYS A 126 0.07 -8.09 -17.37
N SER A 127 -0.39 -6.84 -17.47
CA SER A 127 0.42 -5.74 -18.00
C SER A 127 1.67 -5.51 -17.14
N PHE A 128 1.53 -5.53 -15.81
CA PHE A 128 2.68 -5.41 -14.90
C PHE A 128 3.74 -6.47 -15.17
N GLN A 129 3.36 -7.76 -15.17
CA GLN A 129 4.30 -8.85 -15.42
C GLN A 129 4.91 -8.79 -16.83
N THR A 130 4.16 -8.29 -17.82
CA THR A 130 4.66 -8.11 -19.19
C THR A 130 5.81 -7.12 -19.23
N GLN A 131 5.68 -5.99 -18.54
CA GLN A 131 6.73 -4.97 -18.51
C GLN A 131 7.89 -5.36 -17.58
N ALA A 132 7.59 -5.97 -16.42
CA ALA A 132 8.62 -6.50 -15.52
C ALA A 132 9.55 -7.50 -16.25
N ARG A 133 8.98 -8.38 -17.10
CA ARG A 133 9.76 -9.30 -17.94
C ARG A 133 10.71 -8.57 -18.91
N LYS A 134 10.29 -7.45 -19.49
CA LYS A 134 11.12 -6.66 -20.43
C LYS A 134 12.20 -5.87 -19.71
N ARG A 135 11.87 -5.27 -18.55
CA ARG A 135 12.79 -4.44 -17.76
C ARG A 135 13.89 -5.26 -17.10
N GLY A 136 13.58 -6.51 -16.73
CA GLY A 136 14.52 -7.39 -16.05
C GLY A 136 14.32 -7.44 -14.53
N PRO A 137 15.22 -8.12 -13.80
CA PRO A 137 15.01 -8.42 -12.39
C PRO A 137 15.11 -7.16 -11.51
N ALA A 138 14.00 -6.77 -10.88
CA ALA A 138 13.98 -5.72 -9.86
C ALA A 138 13.49 -6.24 -8.49
N GLY A 139 13.40 -7.57 -8.31
CA GLY A 139 12.95 -8.16 -7.05
C GLY A 139 11.51 -7.81 -6.68
N TYR A 140 10.60 -7.82 -7.66
CA TYR A 140 9.17 -7.56 -7.44
C TYR A 140 8.54 -8.66 -6.58
N LEU A 141 7.88 -8.26 -5.50
CA LEU A 141 7.08 -9.10 -4.62
C LEU A 141 5.60 -8.81 -4.88
N VAL A 142 4.86 -9.82 -5.30
CA VAL A 142 3.53 -9.71 -5.88
C VAL A 142 2.48 -10.25 -4.91
N GLY A 143 1.50 -9.41 -4.59
CA GLY A 143 0.26 -9.77 -3.92
C GLY A 143 -0.83 -10.14 -4.92
N GLU A 144 -2.09 -10.05 -4.53
CA GLU A 144 -3.20 -10.22 -5.45
C GLU A 144 -3.38 -9.02 -6.39
N ASP A 145 -3.37 -7.82 -5.81
CA ASP A 145 -3.70 -6.52 -6.44
C ASP A 145 -2.64 -5.44 -6.20
N PHE A 146 -1.49 -5.81 -5.63
CA PHE A 146 -0.40 -4.88 -5.38
C PHE A 146 0.98 -5.52 -5.56
N VAL A 147 1.99 -4.68 -5.72
CA VAL A 147 3.39 -5.08 -5.86
C VAL A 147 4.26 -4.20 -4.96
N VAL A 148 5.25 -4.83 -4.33
CA VAL A 148 6.30 -4.17 -3.55
C VAL A 148 7.66 -4.48 -4.15
N THR A 149 8.56 -3.50 -4.21
CA THR A 149 9.98 -3.74 -4.50
C THR A 149 10.85 -2.94 -3.54
N GLY A 150 12.02 -3.47 -3.22
CA GLY A 150 12.99 -2.87 -2.32
C GLY A 150 14.30 -3.66 -2.29
N GLY A 151 15.25 -3.17 -1.49
CA GLY A 151 16.54 -3.81 -1.32
C GLY A 151 16.48 -5.17 -0.60
N PRO A 152 17.63 -5.83 -0.42
CA PRO A 152 17.71 -7.16 0.22
C PRO A 152 17.10 -7.22 1.62
N THR A 153 17.22 -6.15 2.42
CA THR A 153 16.60 -6.06 3.77
C THR A 153 15.09 -6.16 3.67
N THR A 154 14.46 -5.30 2.86
CA THR A 154 13.00 -5.31 2.63
C THR A 154 12.50 -6.66 2.15
N ARG A 155 13.23 -7.27 1.21
CA ARG A 155 12.88 -8.60 0.71
C ARG A 155 12.98 -9.68 1.80
N ALA A 156 14.01 -9.62 2.64
CA ALA A 156 14.17 -10.54 3.76
C ALA A 156 13.04 -10.37 4.80
N ASP A 157 12.68 -9.14 5.13
CA ASP A 157 11.63 -8.83 6.12
C ASP A 157 10.22 -9.24 5.62
N LEU A 158 9.99 -9.20 4.31
CA LEU A 158 8.73 -9.63 3.69
C LEU A 158 8.66 -11.14 3.40
N ARG A 159 9.68 -11.92 3.77
CA ARG A 159 9.62 -13.40 3.67
C ARG A 159 8.51 -13.94 4.58
N GLY A 160 7.76 -14.92 4.08
CA GLY A 160 6.64 -15.51 4.80
C GLY A 160 5.41 -14.59 4.94
N SER A 161 5.39 -13.45 4.26
CA SER A 161 4.24 -12.53 4.26
C SER A 161 3.06 -12.99 3.39
N GLY A 162 3.25 -14.05 2.60
CA GLY A 162 2.31 -14.50 1.56
C GLY A 162 2.54 -13.84 0.20
N LEU A 163 3.41 -12.82 0.11
CA LEU A 163 3.86 -12.29 -1.19
C LEU A 163 4.74 -13.30 -1.92
N LEU A 164 4.65 -13.31 -3.26
CA LEU A 164 5.47 -14.16 -4.11
C LEU A 164 6.45 -13.31 -4.95
N ALA A 165 7.69 -13.74 -5.03
CA ALA A 165 8.67 -13.15 -5.94
C ALA A 165 8.29 -13.45 -7.41
N LEU A 166 8.29 -12.43 -8.25
CA LEU A 166 8.15 -12.56 -9.70
C LEU A 166 9.52 -12.80 -10.34
N VAL A 167 9.70 -13.99 -10.92
CA VAL A 167 10.92 -14.41 -11.61
C VAL A 167 10.60 -14.65 -13.08
N CYS A 168 11.10 -13.78 -13.95
CA CYS A 168 10.93 -13.89 -15.41
C CYS A 168 12.23 -14.21 -16.17
N ASP A 169 13.35 -14.30 -15.45
CA ASP A 169 14.65 -14.68 -16.01
C ASP A 169 14.78 -16.22 -16.00
N PRO A 170 14.93 -16.88 -17.16
CA PRO A 170 15.07 -18.34 -17.24
C PRO A 170 16.34 -18.88 -16.57
N GLU A 171 17.38 -18.05 -16.39
CA GLU A 171 18.63 -18.47 -15.74
C GLU A 171 18.52 -18.47 -14.20
N THR A 172 17.48 -17.83 -13.65
CA THR A 172 17.25 -17.81 -12.21
C THR A 172 16.73 -19.18 -11.74
N ARG A 173 17.59 -19.90 -10.99
CA ARG A 173 17.22 -21.20 -10.42
C ARG A 173 16.46 -21.03 -9.12
N ILE A 174 15.20 -21.42 -9.12
CA ILE A 174 14.39 -21.55 -7.91
C ILE A 174 14.67 -22.94 -7.28
N PRO A 175 15.23 -23.02 -6.06
CA PRO A 175 15.55 -24.28 -5.41
C PRO A 175 14.34 -25.21 -5.22
N SER A 176 14.59 -26.50 -5.02
CA SER A 176 13.54 -27.44 -4.63
C SER A 176 12.97 -27.13 -3.25
N GLY A 177 11.66 -27.34 -3.05
CA GLY A 177 10.98 -27.10 -1.79
C GLY A 177 10.26 -25.75 -1.70
N TYR A 178 10.42 -24.89 -2.70
CA TYR A 178 9.67 -23.64 -2.85
C TYR A 178 8.48 -23.81 -3.80
N THR A 179 7.41 -23.08 -3.51
CA THR A 179 6.21 -22.98 -4.33
C THR A 179 6.55 -22.36 -5.68
N LYS A 180 5.95 -22.88 -6.75
CA LYS A 180 6.09 -22.37 -8.12
C LYS A 180 4.72 -22.29 -8.77
N GLU A 181 4.24 -21.07 -8.93
CA GLU A 181 3.02 -20.76 -9.65
C GLU A 181 3.37 -20.18 -11.03
N LYS A 182 2.55 -20.47 -12.03
CA LYS A 182 2.71 -19.81 -13.34
C LYS A 182 2.39 -18.32 -13.19
N GLY A 183 3.25 -17.47 -13.76
CA GLY A 183 2.89 -16.08 -13.98
C GLY A 183 1.75 -15.94 -14.99
N LEU A 184 1.19 -14.73 -15.07
CA LEU A 184 0.18 -14.35 -16.06
C LEU A 184 0.77 -14.15 -17.46
N VAL A 185 2.10 -14.17 -17.56
CA VAL A 185 2.89 -14.02 -18.78
C VAL A 185 3.82 -15.21 -18.93
N ASP A 186 3.88 -15.77 -20.13
CA ASP A 186 4.75 -16.91 -20.43
C ASP A 186 6.22 -16.59 -20.13
N GLY A 187 6.90 -17.53 -19.48
CA GLY A 187 8.28 -17.37 -19.02
C GLY A 187 8.43 -16.70 -17.66
N CYS A 188 7.35 -16.23 -17.03
CA CYS A 188 7.36 -15.76 -15.65
C CYS A 188 6.85 -16.83 -14.69
N THR A 189 7.47 -16.92 -13.53
CA THR A 189 7.10 -17.80 -12.41
C THR A 189 6.93 -16.95 -11.16
N LEU A 190 5.88 -17.20 -10.39
CA LEU A 190 5.70 -16.67 -9.05
C LEU A 190 6.18 -17.71 -8.03
N THR A 191 6.94 -17.30 -7.03
CA THR A 191 7.52 -18.22 -6.04
C THR A 191 7.65 -17.60 -4.66
N ASP A 192 7.52 -18.40 -3.61
CA ASP A 192 7.84 -18.01 -2.23
C ASP A 192 9.36 -17.98 -1.97
N PHE A 193 10.18 -18.32 -2.96
CA PHE A 193 11.63 -18.11 -2.94
C PHE A 193 11.99 -16.63 -3.16
N ILE A 194 12.05 -15.87 -2.07
CA ILE A 194 12.48 -14.47 -2.09
C ILE A 194 13.99 -14.40 -1.80
N SER A 195 14.81 -14.06 -2.80
CA SER A 195 16.28 -14.02 -2.70
C SER A 195 16.85 -12.77 -2.05
#